data_AF-A0AAD7VKF2-F1
#
_entry.id   AF-A0AAD7VKF2-F1
#
_cell.length_a   1.000
_cell.length_b   1.000
_cell.length_c   1.000
_cell.angle_alpha   90.00
_cell.angle_beta   90.00
_cell.angle_gamma   90.00
#
_symmetry.space_group_name_H-M   'P 1'
#
loop_
_entity.id
_entity.type
_entity.pdbx_description
1 polymer ?
#
loop_
_entity_poly.entity_id
_entity_poly.type
_entity_poly.pdbx_seq_one_letter_code
_entity_poly.pdbx_strand_id
1 'polypeptide(L)'
;MVNLTLLVLSRLDVNRLSAIVQNLGLEYEKKVLHSIRNEVLKAVVAQFNTDPLLTERPHFSALVAQQEAERSKFVVMKAEQERRAAIIRDKGESESAKLISYVISSAGIGLIELRKIEASREVAATLAKTPNVSYLPGGKNLLLGLNPQR
;
A
#
# COMPACT_ATOMS: atom_id res chain seq x y z
N MET A 1 -25.85 -21.11 -15.97
CA MET A 1 -25.00 -19.91 -15.77
C MET A 1 -25.93 -18.71 -15.76
N VAL A 2 -26.06 -18.01 -14.64
CA VAL A 2 -27.05 -16.93 -14.49
C VAL A 2 -26.45 -15.62 -14.97
N ASN A 3 -27.10 -14.94 -15.91
CA ASN A 3 -26.71 -13.60 -16.34
C ASN A 3 -27.52 -12.56 -15.56
N LEU A 4 -26.87 -11.91 -14.58
CA LEU A 4 -27.48 -10.86 -13.76
C LEU A 4 -26.88 -9.51 -14.16
N THR A 5 -27.75 -8.54 -14.47
CA THR A 5 -27.34 -7.16 -14.78
C THR A 5 -27.87 -6.23 -13.70
N LEU A 6 -26.99 -5.49 -13.02
CA LEU A 6 -27.33 -4.45 -12.05
C LEU A 6 -27.21 -3.06 -12.69
N LEU A 7 -28.26 -2.26 -12.56
CA LEU A 7 -28.28 -0.86 -12.96
C LEU A 7 -28.20 0.00 -11.68
N VAL A 8 -27.11 0.76 -11.56
CA VAL A 8 -26.88 1.65 -10.43
C VAL A 8 -27.16 3.08 -10.87
N LEU A 9 -28.13 3.73 -10.24
CA LEU A 9 -28.44 5.13 -10.44
C LEU A 9 -27.77 5.93 -9.32
N SER A 10 -26.63 6.54 -9.61
CA SER A 10 -25.91 7.41 -8.66
C SER A 10 -26.00 8.87 -9.11
N ARG A 11 -26.42 9.76 -8.20
CA ARG A 11 -26.24 11.21 -8.37
C ARG A 11 -25.00 11.64 -7.59
N LEU A 12 -24.10 12.36 -8.24
CA LEU A 12 -22.91 12.90 -7.58
C LEU A 12 -23.28 14.13 -6.77
N ASP A 13 -22.92 14.14 -5.48
CA ASP A 13 -23.05 15.32 -4.63
C ASP A 13 -22.19 16.47 -5.15
N VAL A 14 -22.83 17.62 -5.42
CA VAL A 14 -22.20 18.80 -6.04
C VAL A 14 -21.01 19.32 -5.22
N ASN A 15 -21.09 19.24 -3.89
CA ASN A 15 -20.02 19.67 -2.98
C ASN A 15 -18.75 18.81 -3.07
N ARG A 16 -18.88 17.54 -3.50
CA ARG A 16 -17.74 16.61 -3.65
C ARG A 16 -17.28 16.50 -5.10
N LEU A 17 -18.02 17.10 -6.04
CA LEU A 17 -17.73 17.06 -7.48
C LEU A 17 -16.35 17.61 -7.82
N SER A 18 -15.93 18.73 -7.21
CA SER A 18 -14.59 19.30 -7.44
C SER A 18 -13.47 18.36 -6.97
N ALA A 19 -13.60 17.79 -5.77
CA ALA A 19 -12.64 16.84 -5.24
C ALA A 19 -12.60 15.53 -6.05
N ILE A 20 -13.74 15.02 -6.49
CA ILE A 20 -13.81 13.78 -7.28
C ILE A 20 -13.20 14.00 -8.67
N VAL A 21 -13.52 15.10 -9.36
CA VAL A 21 -12.99 15.40 -10.69
C VAL A 21 -11.48 15.66 -10.64
N GLN A 22 -10.97 16.34 -9.61
CA GLN A 22 -9.53 16.56 -9.46
C GLN A 22 -8.75 15.30 -9.06
N ASN A 23 -9.35 14.36 -8.33
CA ASN A 23 -8.66 13.17 -7.81
C ASN A 23 -8.86 11.90 -8.65
N LEU A 24 -10.02 11.72 -9.30
CA LEU A 24 -10.37 10.51 -10.08
C LEU A 24 -10.61 10.79 -11.57
N GLY A 25 -10.63 12.06 -11.99
CA GLY A 25 -10.84 12.46 -13.38
C GLY A 25 -12.25 12.13 -13.89
N LEU A 26 -12.47 12.34 -15.19
CA LEU A 26 -13.72 11.99 -15.88
C LEU A 26 -13.99 10.48 -15.91
N GLU A 27 -13.01 9.65 -15.52
CA GLU A 27 -13.12 8.19 -15.49
C GLU A 27 -13.76 7.62 -14.22
N TYR A 28 -14.19 8.47 -13.27
CA TYR A 28 -14.84 8.02 -12.04
C TYR A 28 -16.04 7.10 -12.33
N GLU A 29 -16.92 7.48 -13.25
CA GLU A 29 -18.08 6.67 -13.61
C GLU A 29 -17.67 5.34 -14.26
N LYS A 30 -16.71 5.37 -15.19
CA LYS A 30 -16.34 4.16 -15.94
C LYS A 30 -15.53 3.15 -15.11
N LYS A 31 -14.63 3.61 -14.25
CA LYS A 31 -13.73 2.72 -13.48
C LYS A 31 -14.28 2.40 -12.10
N VAL A 32 -14.70 3.41 -11.34
CA VAL A 32 -15.13 3.21 -9.94
C VAL A 32 -16.53 2.60 -9.91
N LEU A 33 -17.49 3.16 -10.65
CA LEU A 33 -18.86 2.63 -10.66
C LEU A 33 -18.93 1.23 -11.29
N HIS A 34 -18.15 0.98 -12.35
CA HIS A 34 -18.09 -0.35 -12.96
C HIS A 34 -17.43 -1.39 -12.05
N SER A 35 -16.33 -1.03 -11.38
CA SER A 35 -15.64 -1.94 -10.46
C SER A 35 -16.51 -2.26 -9.25
N ILE A 36 -17.13 -1.25 -8.64
CA ILE A 36 -18.03 -1.43 -7.49
C ILE A 36 -19.21 -2.33 -7.86
N ARG A 37 -19.88 -2.06 -8.99
CA ARG A 37 -20.98 -2.89 -9.48
C ARG A 37 -20.58 -4.35 -9.65
N ASN A 38 -19.41 -4.62 -10.25
CA ASN A 38 -18.95 -5.98 -10.49
C ASN A 38 -18.57 -6.69 -9.17
N GLU A 39 -17.96 -5.96 -8.24
CA GLU A 39 -17.56 -6.51 -6.94
C GLU A 39 -18.76 -6.80 -6.04
N VAL A 40 -19.72 -5.88 -5.97
CA VAL A 40 -20.94 -6.07 -5.18
C VAL A 40 -21.83 -7.16 -5.79
N LEU A 41 -21.97 -7.20 -7.12
CA LEU A 41 -22.71 -8.28 -7.76
C LEU A 41 -22.09 -9.66 -7.47
N LYS A 42 -20.76 -9.76 -7.47
CA LYS A 42 -20.06 -11.01 -7.08
C LYS A 42 -20.25 -11.35 -5.60
N ALA A 43 -20.08 -10.39 -4.71
CA ALA A 43 -20.21 -10.61 -3.27
C ALA A 43 -21.61 -11.09 -2.89
N VAL A 44 -22.63 -10.51 -3.50
CA VAL A 44 -24.01 -10.80 -3.12
C VAL A 44 -24.52 -12.08 -3.78
N VAL A 45 -24.06 -12.41 -5.00
CA VAL A 45 -24.29 -13.74 -5.61
C VAL A 45 -23.57 -14.85 -4.85
N ALA A 46 -22.41 -14.56 -4.24
CA ALA A 46 -21.72 -15.53 -3.39
C ALA A 46 -22.44 -15.76 -2.05
N GLN A 47 -23.19 -14.76 -1.56
CA GLN A 47 -23.86 -14.82 -0.26
C GLN A 47 -25.26 -15.44 -0.33
N PHE A 48 -25.93 -15.38 -1.48
CA PHE A 48 -27.28 -15.92 -1.66
C PHE A 48 -27.32 -16.82 -2.91
N ASN A 49 -27.58 -18.11 -2.71
CA ASN A 49 -27.82 -19.08 -3.79
C ASN A 49 -28.96 -18.58 -4.71
N THR A 50 -28.95 -19.01 -5.97
CA THR A 50 -29.65 -18.40 -7.12
C THR A 50 -31.18 -18.32 -7.07
N ASP A 51 -31.83 -19.03 -6.16
CA ASP A 51 -33.29 -19.21 -6.10
C ASP A 51 -34.06 -18.01 -5.50
N PRO A 52 -33.67 -17.42 -4.35
CA PRO A 52 -34.33 -16.22 -3.80
C PRO A 52 -34.12 -14.92 -4.61
N LEU A 53 -33.18 -14.86 -5.56
CA LEU A 53 -32.86 -13.66 -6.36
C LEU A 53 -33.99 -13.17 -7.27
N LEU A 54 -34.98 -14.01 -7.55
CA LEU A 54 -36.13 -13.65 -8.38
C LEU A 54 -37.29 -13.06 -7.54
N THR A 55 -37.44 -13.51 -6.31
CA THR A 55 -38.62 -13.23 -5.47
C THR A 55 -38.48 -11.93 -4.67
N GLU A 56 -37.27 -11.57 -4.22
CA GLU A 56 -37.03 -10.40 -3.35
C GLU A 56 -36.15 -9.32 -3.99
N ARG A 57 -36.20 -9.18 -5.32
CA ARG A 57 -35.48 -8.15 -6.10
C ARG A 57 -35.47 -6.74 -5.46
N PRO A 58 -36.60 -6.16 -5.00
CA PRO A 58 -36.60 -4.79 -4.48
C PRO A 58 -35.91 -4.66 -3.12
N HIS A 59 -36.06 -5.63 -2.21
CA HIS A 59 -35.39 -5.61 -0.92
C HIS A 59 -33.87 -5.76 -1.08
N PHE A 60 -33.47 -6.65 -1.99
CA PHE A 60 -32.07 -6.89 -2.33
C PHE A 60 -31.40 -5.69 -3.01
N SER A 61 -32.10 -5.02 -3.93
CA SER A 61 -31.59 -3.80 -4.57
C SER A 61 -31.33 -2.67 -3.57
N ALA A 62 -32.17 -2.56 -2.53
CA ALA A 62 -31.99 -1.57 -1.48
C ALA A 62 -30.75 -1.87 -0.61
N LEU A 63 -30.55 -3.14 -0.25
CA LEU A 63 -29.38 -3.57 0.52
C LEU A 63 -28.07 -3.36 -0.25
N VAL A 64 -28.07 -3.74 -1.54
CA VAL A 64 -26.95 -3.51 -2.48
C VAL A 64 -26.61 -2.02 -2.57
N ALA A 65 -27.60 -1.16 -2.74
CA ALA A 65 -27.38 0.29 -2.83
C ALA A 65 -26.80 0.88 -1.53
N GLN A 66 -27.25 0.41 -0.37
CA GLN A 66 -26.71 0.85 0.92
C GLN A 66 -25.25 0.43 1.09
N GLN A 67 -24.93 -0.82 0.74
CA GLN A 67 -23.57 -1.35 0.82
C GLN A 67 -22.62 -0.66 -0.18
N GLU A 68 -23.10 -0.37 -1.40
CA GLU A 68 -22.37 0.41 -2.40
C GLU A 68 -22.07 1.84 -1.93
N ALA A 69 -23.05 2.50 -1.28
CA ALA A 69 -22.87 3.85 -0.75
C ALA A 69 -21.84 3.90 0.38
N GLU A 70 -21.86 2.92 1.29
CA GLU A 70 -20.87 2.82 2.38
C GLU A 70 -19.46 2.54 1.85
N ARG A 71 -19.33 1.59 0.92
CA ARG A 71 -18.06 1.27 0.24
C ARG A 71 -17.51 2.48 -0.52
N SER A 72 -18.36 3.21 -1.26
CA SER A 72 -17.93 4.40 -1.99
C SER A 72 -17.36 5.47 -1.06
N LYS A 73 -17.98 5.69 0.11
CA LYS A 73 -17.45 6.60 1.13
C LYS A 73 -16.10 6.12 1.67
N PHE A 74 -15.96 4.83 1.94
CA PHE A 74 -14.72 4.25 2.46
C PHE A 74 -13.54 4.39 1.48
N VAL A 75 -13.75 4.10 0.20
CA VAL A 75 -12.69 4.21 -0.83
C VAL A 75 -12.17 5.65 -0.94
N VAL A 76 -13.07 6.63 -0.94
CA VAL A 76 -12.69 8.05 -0.99
C VAL A 76 -11.93 8.46 0.27
N MET A 77 -12.42 8.11 1.46
CA MET A 77 -11.74 8.44 2.72
C MET A 77 -10.34 7.80 2.81
N LYS A 78 -10.20 6.55 2.38
CA LYS A 78 -8.91 5.86 2.33
C LYS A 78 -7.92 6.58 1.41
N ALA A 79 -8.34 6.94 0.20
CA ALA A 79 -7.51 7.66 -0.75
C ALA A 79 -7.06 9.04 -0.21
N GLU A 80 -7.94 9.76 0.50
CA GLU A 80 -7.59 11.02 1.15
C GLU A 80 -6.57 10.84 2.29
N GLN A 81 -6.71 9.79 3.09
CA GLN A 81 -5.79 9.48 4.19
C GLN A 81 -4.39 9.11 3.70
N GLU A 82 -4.29 8.24 2.70
CA GLU A 82 -3.00 7.83 2.12
C GLU A 82 -2.25 9.03 1.54
N ARG A 83 -2.96 9.98 0.91
CA ARG A 83 -2.34 11.20 0.40
C ARG A 83 -1.84 12.13 1.50
N ARG A 84 -2.63 12.33 2.56
CA ARG A 84 -2.20 13.14 3.71
C ARG A 84 -0.98 12.50 4.37
N ALA A 85 -0.97 11.18 4.51
CA ALA A 85 0.16 10.44 5.05
C ALA A 85 1.42 10.61 4.18
N ALA A 86 1.30 10.57 2.84
CA ALA A 86 2.41 10.82 1.92
C ALA A 86 2.98 12.24 2.10
N ILE A 87 2.14 13.27 2.12
CA ILE A 87 2.59 14.66 2.30
C ILE A 87 3.30 14.85 3.65
N ILE A 88 2.78 14.26 4.73
CA ILE A 88 3.39 14.35 6.06
C ILE A 88 4.74 13.64 6.08
N ARG A 89 4.83 12.47 5.44
CA ARG A 89 6.08 11.72 5.32
C ARG A 89 7.13 12.53 4.55
N ASP A 90 6.77 13.07 3.40
CA ASP A 90 7.67 13.87 2.56
C ASP A 90 8.14 15.13 3.30
N LYS A 91 7.25 15.79 4.04
CA LYS A 91 7.60 16.94 4.88
C LYS A 91 8.57 16.55 6.01
N GLY A 92 8.30 15.43 6.69
CA GLY A 92 9.17 14.92 7.76
C GLY A 92 10.56 14.53 7.24
N GLU A 93 10.63 13.90 6.06
CA GLU A 93 11.91 13.58 5.41
C GLU A 93 12.66 14.84 4.98
N SER A 94 11.96 15.85 4.44
CA SER A 94 12.57 17.13 4.05
C SER A 94 13.12 17.92 5.23
N GLU A 95 12.37 18.03 6.33
CA GLU A 95 12.82 18.70 7.55
C GLU A 95 14.02 17.98 8.16
N SER A 96 13.99 16.65 8.18
CA SER A 96 15.12 15.84 8.64
C SER A 96 16.37 16.08 7.78
N ALA A 97 16.24 16.08 6.45
CA ALA A 97 17.34 16.33 5.54
C ALA A 97 17.95 17.74 5.72
N LYS A 98 17.12 18.76 6.00
CA LYS A 98 17.58 20.12 6.30
C LYS A 98 18.37 20.19 7.60
N LEU A 99 17.87 19.55 8.66
CA LEU A 99 18.57 19.48 9.95
C LEU A 99 19.92 18.76 9.81
N ILE A 100 19.94 17.64 9.07
CA ILE A 100 21.17 16.93 8.74
C ILE A 100 22.13 17.84 7.96
N SER A 101 21.64 18.55 6.94
CA SER A 101 22.45 19.48 6.14
C SER A 101 23.07 20.60 6.99
N TYR A 102 22.31 21.15 7.93
CA TYR A 102 22.79 22.20 8.83
C TYR A 102 23.88 21.67 9.77
N VAL A 103 23.63 20.53 10.43
CA VAL A 103 24.60 19.91 11.35
C VAL A 103 25.88 19.50 10.62
N ILE A 104 25.79 18.93 9.42
CA ILE A 104 26.98 18.57 8.61
C ILE A 104 27.79 19.82 8.26
N SER A 105 27.12 20.92 7.90
CA SER A 105 27.79 22.18 7.56
C SER A 105 28.55 22.76 8.76
N SER A 106 28.00 22.65 9.97
CA SER A 106 28.63 23.17 11.20
C SER A 106 29.67 22.23 11.81
N ALA A 107 29.48 20.92 11.77
CA ALA A 107 30.34 19.92 12.42
C ALA A 107 31.50 19.42 11.53
N GLY A 108 31.43 19.64 10.21
CA GLY A 108 32.45 19.22 9.25
C GLY A 108 32.46 17.71 8.94
N ILE A 109 33.20 17.33 7.90
CA ILE A 109 33.21 15.96 7.35
C ILE A 109 33.92 14.96 8.29
N GLY A 110 34.88 15.42 9.10
CA GLY A 110 35.69 14.54 9.96
C GLY A 110 34.89 13.76 11.02
N LEU A 111 33.80 14.34 11.54
CA LEU A 111 32.94 13.66 12.52
C LEU A 111 32.12 12.53 11.87
N ILE A 112 31.77 12.66 10.59
CA ILE A 112 31.07 11.63 9.81
C ILE A 112 32.00 10.44 9.57
N GLU A 113 33.26 10.68 9.22
CA GLU A 113 34.25 9.62 9.03
C GLU A 113 34.56 8.88 10.32
N LEU A 114 34.71 9.59 11.43
CA LEU A 114 34.89 8.96 12.75
C LEU A 114 33.69 8.10 13.12
N ARG A 115 32.46 8.62 12.93
CA ARG A 115 31.22 7.85 13.16
C ARG A 115 31.09 6.66 12.22
N LYS A 116 31.55 6.76 10.98
CA LYS A 116 31.57 5.65 10.02
C LYS A 116 32.53 4.55 10.49
N ILE A 117 33.68 4.92 11.04
CA ILE A 117 34.65 3.97 11.63
C ILE A 117 34.04 3.29 12.87
N GLU A 118 33.43 4.06 13.77
CA GLU A 118 32.77 3.53 14.97
C GLU A 118 31.61 2.59 14.63
N ALA A 119 30.73 2.99 13.70
CA ALA A 119 29.62 2.15 13.24
C ALA A 119 30.12 0.87 12.56
N SER A 120 31.18 0.95 11.74
CA SER A 120 31.80 -0.23 11.13
C SER A 120 32.38 -1.17 12.18
N ARG A 121 32.99 -0.62 13.23
CA ARG A 121 33.50 -1.40 14.37
C ARG A 121 32.36 -2.07 15.15
N GLU A 122 31.24 -1.38 15.35
CA GLU A 122 30.06 -1.93 16.04
C GLU A 122 29.38 -3.05 15.23
N VAL A 123 29.25 -2.87 13.91
CA VAL A 123 28.76 -3.89 12.97
C VAL A 123 29.69 -5.10 12.96
N ALA A 124 31.01 -4.89 12.92
CA ALA A 124 31.97 -6.00 13.01
C ALA A 124 31.87 -6.75 14.35
N ALA A 125 31.68 -6.03 15.46
CA ALA A 125 31.52 -6.63 16.78
C ALA A 125 30.22 -7.45 16.93
N THR A 126 29.13 -6.98 16.33
CA THR A 126 27.84 -7.71 16.30
C THR A 126 27.89 -8.93 15.38
N LEU A 127 28.54 -8.82 14.21
CA LEU A 127 28.76 -9.94 13.30
C LEU A 127 29.69 -11.02 13.91
N ALA A 128 30.75 -10.62 14.61
CA ALA A 128 31.65 -11.55 15.30
C ALA A 128 30.99 -12.34 16.44
N LYS A 129 29.96 -11.77 17.08
CA LYS A 129 29.17 -12.46 18.11
C LYS A 129 28.14 -13.43 17.52
N THR A 130 27.80 -13.29 16.24
CA THR A 130 26.76 -14.13 15.60
C THR A 130 27.40 -15.45 15.13
N PRO A 131 26.88 -16.62 15.53
CA PRO A 131 27.52 -17.92 15.27
C PRO A 131 27.52 -18.36 13.80
N ASN A 132 26.87 -17.61 12.89
CA ASN A 132 26.65 -18.01 11.50
C ASN A 132 27.42 -17.14 10.48
N VAL A 133 28.45 -16.41 10.91
CA VAL A 133 29.32 -15.63 10.03
C VAL A 133 30.64 -16.38 9.83
N SER A 134 30.90 -16.79 8.59
CA SER A 134 32.19 -17.34 8.17
C SER A 134 32.98 -16.22 7.50
N TYR A 135 34.09 -15.81 8.12
CA TYR A 135 34.98 -14.80 7.54
C TYR A 135 35.80 -15.46 6.44
N LEU A 136 35.53 -15.10 5.19
CA LEU A 136 36.33 -15.50 4.05
C LEU A 136 37.48 -14.49 3.86
N PRO A 137 38.74 -14.84 4.17
CA PRO A 137 39.87 -14.00 3.79
C PRO A 137 40.01 -14.05 2.26
N GLY A 138 39.87 -12.89 1.62
CA GLY A 138 40.05 -12.75 0.18
C GLY A 138 41.52 -12.99 -0.20
N GLY A 139 41.85 -14.23 -0.61
CA GLY A 139 43.21 -14.51 -1.06
C GLY A 139 43.64 -15.96 -1.28
N LYS A 140 42.80 -17.00 -1.17
CA LYS A 140 43.24 -18.35 -1.57
C LYS A 140 42.11 -19.28 -1.98
N ASN A 141 42.33 -19.93 -3.13
CA ASN A 141 41.46 -20.89 -3.83
C ASN A 141 40.54 -21.73 -2.94
N LEU A 142 39.26 -21.70 -3.28
CA LEU A 142 38.19 -22.52 -2.74
C LEU A 142 38.35 -23.96 -3.26
N LEU A 143 38.83 -24.90 -2.43
CA LEU A 143 38.52 -26.31 -2.60
C LEU A 143 37.49 -26.70 -1.53
N LEU A 144 36.21 -26.45 -1.85
CA LEU A 144 35.11 -27.08 -1.12
C LEU A 144 35.03 -28.53 -1.60
N GLY A 145 35.55 -29.46 -0.79
CA GLY A 145 35.35 -30.88 -1.00
C GLY A 145 33.86 -31.20 -0.85
N LEU A 146 33.14 -31.26 -1.97
CA LEU A 146 31.88 -31.99 -2.04
C LEU A 146 32.20 -33.45 -1.72
N ASN A 147 31.74 -33.94 -0.58
CA ASN A 147 31.83 -35.36 -0.24
C ASN A 147 30.92 -36.14 -1.21
N PRO A 148 31.46 -36.97 -2.12
CA PRO A 148 30.66 -37.64 -3.12
C PRO A 148 30.27 -39.05 -2.66
N GLN A 149 29.82 -39.26 -1.41
CA GLN A 149 29.17 -40.49 -0.96
C GLN A 149 28.47 -40.27 0.40
N ARG A 150 27.19 -39.88 0.37
CA ARG A 150 26.07 -40.44 1.17
C ARG A 150 24.81 -39.60 0.99
#